data_AF-A0A1H2DP20-F1
#
_entry.id   AF-A0A1H2DP20-F1
#
_cell.length_a   1.000
_cell.length_b   1.000
_cell.length_c   1.000
_cell.angle_alpha   90.00
_cell.angle_beta   90.00
_cell.angle_gamma   90.00
#
_symmetry.space_group_name_H-M   'P 1'
#
loop_
_entity.id
_entity.type
_entity.pdbx_description
1 polymer ?
#
loop_
_entity_poly.entity_id
_entity_poly.type
_entity_poly.pdbx_seq_one_letter_code
_entity_poly.pdbx_strand_id
1 'polypeptide(L)' 'MSLEGSFWTHKKTGIPYEVVADSDASGLGNRGIRMRNCHTGREHWATPEGLGRKYRHDYTPPRGEVR' A
#
# COMPACT_ATOMS: atom_id res chain seq x y z
N MET A 1 -0.01 -11.80 6.71
CA MET A 1 -1.07 -10.78 6.56
C MET A 1 -0.86 -10.08 5.25
N SER A 2 -1.81 -10.24 4.33
CA SER A 2 -1.83 -9.50 3.07
C SER A 2 -2.11 -8.03 3.36
N LEU A 3 -1.30 -7.13 2.80
CA LEU A 3 -1.50 -5.69 2.92
C LEU A 3 -2.44 -5.14 1.84
N GLU A 4 -2.89 -5.96 0.91
CA GLU A 4 -3.86 -5.60 -0.12
C GLU A 4 -5.13 -4.98 0.48
N GLY A 5 -5.60 -3.89 -0.12
CA GLY A 5 -6.72 -3.07 0.35
C GLY A 5 -6.38 -2.12 1.51
N SER A 6 -5.16 -2.13 2.04
CA SER A 6 -4.75 -1.18 3.09
C SER A 6 -4.38 0.19 2.52
N PHE A 7 -4.61 1.24 3.31
CA PHE A 7 -4.26 2.62 2.96
C PHE A 7 -3.07 3.12 3.78
N TRP A 8 -2.20 3.84 3.09
CA TRP A 8 -0.93 4.32 3.62
C TRP A 8 -0.70 5.75 3.17
N THR A 9 -0.47 6.65 4.13
CA THR A 9 -0.19 8.06 3.81
C THR A 9 1.31 8.30 3.77
N HIS A 10 1.80 8.89 2.69
CA HIS A 10 3.21 9.24 2.56
C HIS A 10 3.56 10.38 3.54
N LYS A 11 4.48 10.14 4.48
CA LYS A 11 4.79 11.05 5.60
C LYS A 11 5.22 12.44 5.15
N LYS A 12 5.95 12.53 4.03
CA LYS A 12 6.49 13.81 3.53
C LYS A 12 5.45 14.66 2.81
N THR A 13 4.54 14.03 2.06
CA THR A 13 3.62 14.75 1.15
C THR A 13 2.18 14.72 1.62
N GLY A 14 1.83 13.91 2.62
CA GLY A 14 0.46 13.73 3.08
C GLY A 14 -0.46 13.02 2.07
N ILE A 15 0.10 12.48 0.98
CA ILE A 15 -0.70 11.86 -0.09
C ILE A 15 -1.08 10.43 0.33
N PRO A 16 -2.37 10.06 0.24
CA PRO A 16 -2.82 8.69 0.49
C PRO A 16 -2.53 7.78 -0.70
N TYR A 17 -2.13 6.55 -0.37
CA TYR A 17 -1.92 5.46 -1.32
C TYR A 17 -2.64 4.21 -0.84
N GLU A 18 -3.17 3.44 -1.77
CA GLU A 18 -3.79 2.15 -1.53
C GLU A 18 -2.84 1.04 -1.95
N VAL A 19 -2.71 -0.01 -1.14
CA VAL A 19 -1.98 -1.21 -1.54
C VAL A 19 -2.91 -2.06 -2.41
N VAL A 20 -2.61 -2.16 -3.70
CA VAL A 20 -3.42 -2.90 -4.68
C VAL A 20 -2.93 -4.32 -4.92
N ALA A 21 -1.69 -4.62 -4.55
CA ALA A 21 -1.18 -5.99 -4.54
C ALA A 21 -0.08 -6.13 -3.50
N ASP A 22 -0.06 -7.28 -2.85
CA ASP A 22 1.00 -7.71 -1.94
C ASP A 22 1.56 -9.02 -2.49
N SER A 23 2.58 -8.92 -3.35
CA SER A 23 3.18 -10.08 -4.00
C SER A 23 4.44 -10.50 -3.27
N ASP A 24 4.41 -11.71 -2.74
CA ASP A 24 5.64 -12.42 -2.40
C ASP A 24 6.23 -12.91 -3.72
N ALA A 25 7.16 -12.13 -4.30
CA ALA A 25 7.85 -12.54 -5.51
C ALA A 25 8.71 -13.78 -5.18
N SER A 26 8.11 -14.95 -5.40
CA SER A 26 8.70 -16.26 -5.17
C SER A 26 10.06 -16.35 -5.85
N GLY A 27 11.12 -16.52 -5.05
CA GLY A 27 12.44 -16.96 -5.51
C GLY A 27 13.65 -16.14 -5.07
N LEU A 28 13.49 -14.87 -4.65
CA LEU A 28 14.63 -14.00 -4.31
C LEU A 28 14.52 -13.27 -2.95
N GLY A 29 13.53 -13.63 -2.12
CA GLY A 29 13.44 -13.17 -0.73
C GLY A 29 12.97 -11.73 -0.51
N ASN A 30 12.61 -11.00 -1.57
CA ASN A 30 12.14 -9.61 -1.47
C ASN A 30 10.65 -9.51 -1.82
N ARG A 31 9.81 -9.40 -0.79
CA ARG A 31 8.38 -9.10 -0.89
C ARG A 31 8.19 -7.73 -1.58
N GLY A 32 7.30 -7.67 -2.56
CA GLY A 32 6.96 -6.46 -3.31
C GLY A 32 5.53 -6.02 -3.02
N ILE A 33 5.34 -4.73 -2.76
CA ILE A 33 4.04 -4.14 -2.46
C ILE A 33 3.70 -3.14 -3.56
N ARG A 34 2.63 -3.41 -4.31
CA ARG A 34 2.14 -2.49 -5.34
C ARG A 34 1.20 -1.48 -4.71
N MET A 35 1.52 -0.21 -4.86
CA MET A 35 0.74 0.90 -4.31
C MET A 35 0.15 1.74 -5.43
N ARG A 36 -1.06 2.25 -5.22
CA ARG A 36 -1.77 3.19 -6.11
C ARG A 36 -1.94 4.53 -5.40
N ASN A 37 -1.50 5.60 -6.05
CA ASN A 37 -1.71 6.96 -5.59
C ASN A 37 -3.19 7.36 -5.73
N CYS A 38 -3.87 7.72 -4.65
CA CYS A 38 -5.30 8.03 -4.71
C CYS A 38 -5.62 9.37 -5.39
N HIS A 39 -4.65 10.28 -5.54
CA HIS A 39 -4.85 11.57 -6.22
C HIS A 39 -4.64 11.47 -7.73
N THR A 40 -3.70 10.64 -8.18
CA THR A 40 -3.27 10.59 -9.60
C THR A 40 -3.60 9.27 -10.29
N GLY A 41 -4.03 8.25 -9.54
CA GLY A 41 -4.26 6.89 -10.03
C GLY A 41 -2.99 6.13 -10.43
N ARG A 42 -1.80 6.75 -10.32
CA ARG A 42 -0.52 6.14 -10.72
C ARG A 42 -0.12 5.05 -9.74
N GLU A 43 0.47 3.99 -10.27
CA GLU A 43 0.91 2.83 -9.49
C GLU A 43 2.43 2.71 -9.48
N HIS A 44 2.99 2.23 -8.37
CA HIS A 44 4.41 1.92 -8.25
C HIS A 44 4.65 0.76 -7.26
N TRP A 45 5.81 0.14 -7.36
CA TRP A 45 6.24 -0.90 -6.42
C TRP A 45 7.05 -0.29 -5.27
N ALA A 46 6.79 -0.78 -4.06
CA ALA A 46 7.50 -0.47 -2.84
C ALA A 46 7.95 -1.75 -2.14
N THR A 47 9.02 -1.67 -1.36
CA THR A 47 9.41 -2.76 -0.45
C THR A 47 8.71 -2.59 0.89
N PRO A 48 8.51 -3.66 1.69
CA PRO A 48 7.97 -3.58 3.04
C PRO A 48 8.72 -2.59 3.94
N GLU A 49 10.05 -2.60 3.86
CA GLU A 49 10.90 -1.66 4.62
C GLU A 49 10.70 -0.22 4.15
N GLY A 50 10.64 0.00 2.83
CA GLY A 50 10.37 1.30 2.25
C GLY A 50 8.99 1.84 2.64
N LEU A 51 8.01 0.95 2.73
CA LEU A 51 6.65 1.24 3.17
C LEU A 51 6.65 1.72 4.63
N GLY A 52 7.21 0.94 5.56
CA GLY A 52 7.28 1.34 6.98
C GLY A 52 8.10 2.61 7.24
N ARG A 53 9.15 2.84 6.43
CA ARG A 53 10.00 4.03 6.56
C ARG A 53 9.28 5.28 6.07
N LYS A 54 8.71 5.26 4.86
CA LYS A 54 8.20 6.46 4.17
C LYS A 54 6.72 6.74 4.41
N TYR A 55 5.96 5.74 4.83
CA TYR A 55 4.51 5.83 4.95
C TYR A 55 4.06 5.57 6.37
N ARG A 56 2.96 6.19 6.75
CA ARG A 56 2.20 5.84 7.95
C ARG A 56 1.12 4.85 7.52
N HIS A 57 0.93 3.79 8.30
CA HIS A 57 -0.19 2.89 8.08
C HIS A 57 -1.44 3.59 8.64
N ASP A 58 -2.27 4.08 7.74
CA ASP A 58 -3.56 4.68 8.08
C ASP A 58 -4.61 3.60 7.79
N TYR A 59 -4.58 2.54 8.60
CA TYR A 59 -5.50 1.42 8.50
C TYR A 59 -6.94 1.94 8.32
N THR A 60 -7.57 1.61 7.19
CA THR A 60 -8.97 2.00 6.91
C THR A 60 -9.78 0.82 6.37
N PRO A 61 -10.59 0.17 7.21
CA PRO A 61 -11.81 -0.48 6.76
C PRO A 61 -13.02 -0.23 7.70
N PRO A 62 -14.28 -0.49 7.29
CA PRO A 62 -14.82 -0.70 5.95
C PRO A 62 -15.87 0.39 5.57
N ARG A 63 -16.15 0.58 4.27
CA ARG A 63 -17.48 1.04 3.83
C ARG A 63 -17.98 0.17 2.68
N GLY A 64 -18.26 -1.08 3.00
CA GLY A 64 -19.53 -1.69 2.62
C GLY A 64 -20.23 -2.08 3.94
N GLU A 65 -21.52 -1.90 4.21
CA GLU A 65 -22.68 -1.56 3.37
C GLU A 65 -22.54 -1.91 1.89
N VAL A 66 -22.19 -3.18 1.63
CA VAL A 66 -22.72 -3.84 0.44
C VAL A 66 -24.02 -4.49 0.91
N ARG A 67 -25.11 -4.05 0.28
CA ARG A 67 -26.52 -4.37 0.55
C ARG A 67 -26.81 -5.85 0.74
#